data_AF-A0A1N6WT60-F1
#
_entry.id   AF-A0A1N6WT60-F1
#
_cell.length_a   1.000
_cell.length_b   1.000
_cell.length_c   1.000
_cell.angle_alpha   90.00
_cell.angle_beta   90.00
_cell.angle_gamma   90.00
#
_symmetry.space_group_name_H-M   'P 1'
#
loop_
_entity.id
_entity.type
_entity.pdbx_description
1 polymer ?
#
loop_
_entity_poly.entity_id
_entity_poly.type
_entity_poly.pdbx_seq_one_letter_code
_entity_poly.pdbx_strand_id
1 'polypeptide(L)'
;MLVCKNCFSDKELKGFIISSGHISECGYCKNRDIETIHLEELFDFFKELFDNFQVKDDGERLISKIQGNWNLFSDIGIGNRIMNYVIGNIDTHLQNSEELVDFNNDILDNVNYWHVLKEQLKWERRYLTDINYLTELGWDSFFESKIIINKDDYFYRARLHHISDEDAYSNDKMYCPPKEISTAGRANPKGIPYLYLSENEDTVLYETRASYLDEVSTGHYPTKCVS
;
A
#
# COMPACT_ATOMS: atom_id res chain seq x y z
N MET A 1 9.14 -39.49 -8.17
CA MET A 1 9.26 -39.58 -9.66
C MET A 1 10.43 -38.73 -10.15
N LEU A 2 11.15 -39.09 -11.22
CA LEU A 2 12.27 -38.27 -11.72
C LEU A 2 11.83 -37.09 -12.60
N VAL A 3 12.37 -35.89 -12.33
CA VAL A 3 12.15 -34.66 -13.11
C VAL A 3 13.50 -34.07 -13.56
N CYS A 4 13.52 -33.34 -14.68
CA CYS A 4 14.74 -32.75 -15.23
C CYS A 4 14.61 -31.24 -15.45
N LYS A 5 15.74 -30.59 -15.72
CA LYS A 5 15.82 -29.14 -15.96
C LYS A 5 14.91 -28.63 -17.08
N ASN A 6 14.62 -29.47 -18.10
CA ASN A 6 13.76 -29.10 -19.23
C ASN A 6 12.26 -29.12 -18.90
N CYS A 7 11.86 -29.59 -17.71
CA CYS A 7 10.47 -29.48 -17.24
C CYS A 7 10.14 -28.09 -16.69
N PHE A 8 11.17 -27.31 -16.38
CA PHE A 8 11.04 -25.99 -15.77
C PHE A 8 11.52 -24.92 -16.75
N SER A 9 11.01 -23.72 -16.55
CA SER A 9 11.46 -22.50 -17.22
C SER A 9 12.29 -21.62 -16.27
N ASP A 10 12.01 -21.71 -14.96
CA ASP A 10 12.75 -21.03 -13.90
C ASP A 10 14.24 -21.39 -13.86
N LYS A 11 15.08 -20.38 -13.62
CA LYS A 11 16.55 -20.52 -13.70
C LYS A 11 17.14 -21.18 -12.46
N GLU A 12 16.58 -20.92 -11.29
CA GLU A 12 17.07 -21.44 -10.01
C GLU A 12 16.78 -22.94 -9.91
N LEU A 13 15.56 -23.36 -10.24
CA LEU A 13 15.20 -24.79 -10.32
C LEU A 13 16.07 -25.53 -11.33
N LYS A 14 16.34 -24.93 -12.49
CA LYS A 14 17.29 -25.52 -13.46
C LYS A 14 18.68 -25.65 -12.87
N GLY A 15 19.19 -24.61 -12.23
CA GLY A 15 20.50 -24.60 -11.58
C GLY A 15 20.61 -25.71 -10.54
N PHE A 16 19.61 -25.83 -9.66
CA PHE A 16 19.53 -26.86 -8.64
C PHE A 16 19.53 -28.27 -9.22
N ILE A 17 18.73 -28.53 -10.27
CA ILE A 17 18.69 -29.85 -10.91
C ILE A 17 20.04 -30.20 -11.56
N ILE A 18 20.72 -29.21 -12.16
CA ILE A 18 22.03 -29.41 -12.78
C ILE A 18 23.09 -29.72 -11.70
N SER A 19 23.06 -29.04 -10.55
CA SER A 19 24.06 -29.22 -9.50
C SER A 19 23.88 -30.51 -8.69
N SER A 20 22.63 -30.92 -8.48
CA SER A 20 22.29 -32.02 -7.56
C SER A 20 21.91 -33.31 -8.30
N GLY A 21 21.67 -33.23 -9.60
CA GLY A 21 21.09 -34.32 -10.37
C GLY A 21 22.08 -35.40 -10.84
N HIS A 22 21.50 -36.51 -11.26
CA HIS A 22 22.18 -37.61 -11.93
C HIS A 22 21.61 -37.81 -13.34
N ILE A 23 22.43 -38.33 -14.26
CA ILE A 23 22.02 -38.56 -15.65
C ILE A 23 21.03 -39.72 -15.70
N SER A 24 19.81 -39.46 -16.19
CA SER A 24 18.75 -40.46 -16.35
C SER A 24 17.71 -40.04 -17.42
N GLU A 25 16.66 -40.84 -17.58
CA GLU A 25 15.46 -40.48 -18.35
C GLU A 25 14.43 -39.77 -17.47
N CYS A 26 13.95 -38.61 -17.92
CA CYS A 26 12.94 -37.84 -17.22
C CYS A 26 11.54 -38.48 -17.30
N GLY A 27 10.87 -38.63 -16.15
CA GLY A 27 9.53 -39.21 -16.06
C GLY A 27 8.44 -38.37 -16.75
N TYR A 28 8.64 -37.06 -16.89
CA TYR A 28 7.62 -36.11 -17.36
C TYR A 28 7.78 -35.68 -18.81
N CYS A 29 8.95 -35.14 -19.18
CA CYS A 29 9.21 -34.65 -20.53
C CYS A 29 9.88 -35.69 -21.45
N LYS A 30 10.21 -36.89 -20.92
CA LYS A 30 10.82 -38.02 -21.67
C LYS A 30 12.18 -37.76 -22.32
N ASN A 31 12.86 -36.69 -21.95
CA ASN A 31 14.25 -36.48 -22.34
C ASN A 31 15.14 -37.52 -21.67
N ARG A 32 16.09 -38.05 -22.43
CA ARG A 32 17.08 -39.04 -21.99
C ARG A 32 18.44 -38.37 -21.82
N ASP A 33 19.33 -39.07 -21.13
CA ASP A 33 20.73 -38.66 -20.92
C ASP A 33 20.85 -37.21 -20.42
N ILE A 34 20.01 -36.85 -19.45
CA ILE A 34 19.89 -35.50 -18.90
C ILE A 34 19.93 -35.53 -17.37
N GLU A 35 20.40 -34.45 -16.75
CA GLU A 35 20.41 -34.32 -15.30
C GLU A 35 18.99 -34.33 -14.75
N THR A 36 18.74 -35.26 -13.83
CA THR A 36 17.46 -35.49 -13.19
C THR A 36 17.62 -35.61 -11.68
N ILE A 37 16.57 -35.19 -10.96
CA ILE A 37 16.45 -35.35 -9.51
C ILE A 37 15.14 -36.06 -9.19
N HIS A 38 15.03 -36.56 -7.97
CA HIS A 38 13.75 -36.97 -7.42
C HIS A 38 12.87 -35.73 -7.20
N LEU A 39 11.64 -35.74 -7.72
CA LEU A 39 10.70 -34.62 -7.56
C LEU A 39 10.38 -34.36 -6.07
N GLU A 40 10.52 -35.39 -5.25
CA GLU A 40 10.45 -35.32 -3.79
C GLU A 40 11.42 -34.28 -3.19
N GLU A 41 12.57 -34.03 -3.83
CA GLU A 41 13.54 -33.00 -3.40
C GLU A 41 12.99 -31.56 -3.57
N LEU A 42 11.90 -31.38 -4.31
CA LEU A 42 11.25 -30.08 -4.52
C LEU A 42 9.98 -29.90 -3.68
N PHE A 43 9.62 -30.86 -2.83
CA PHE A 43 8.35 -30.84 -2.10
C PHE A 43 8.22 -29.63 -1.16
N ASP A 44 9.27 -29.31 -0.40
CA ASP A 44 9.25 -28.15 0.50
C ASP A 44 9.06 -26.83 -0.26
N PHE A 45 9.76 -26.68 -1.39
CA PHE A 45 9.59 -25.54 -2.29
C PHE A 45 8.14 -25.41 -2.78
N PHE A 46 7.53 -26.51 -3.25
CA PHE A 46 6.14 -26.48 -3.72
C PHE A 46 5.14 -26.26 -2.60
N LYS A 47 5.41 -26.79 -1.40
CA LYS A 47 4.56 -26.56 -0.24
C LYS A 47 4.54 -25.07 0.11
N GLU A 48 5.70 -24.46 0.26
CA GLU A 48 5.82 -23.01 0.51
C GLU A 48 5.16 -22.20 -0.61
N LEU A 49 5.32 -22.60 -1.87
CA LEU A 49 4.64 -21.96 -3.00
C LEU A 49 3.12 -22.05 -2.87
N PHE A 50 2.58 -23.23 -2.58
CA PHE A 50 1.13 -23.48 -2.47
C PHE A 50 0.48 -22.77 -1.29
N ASP A 51 1.20 -22.60 -0.18
CA ASP A 51 0.71 -21.88 1.01
C ASP A 51 0.46 -20.38 0.75
N ASN A 52 0.97 -19.84 -0.37
CA ASN A 52 0.66 -18.47 -0.82
C ASN A 52 -0.72 -18.32 -1.47
N PHE A 53 -1.46 -19.42 -1.65
CA PHE A 53 -2.77 -19.41 -2.31
C PHE A 53 -3.87 -19.83 -1.36
N GLN A 54 -5.10 -19.44 -1.69
CA GLN A 54 -6.33 -19.90 -1.06
C GLN A 54 -7.37 -20.21 -2.13
N VAL A 55 -8.21 -21.22 -1.89
CA VAL A 55 -9.30 -21.58 -2.81
C VAL A 55 -10.33 -20.46 -2.85
N LYS A 56 -10.78 -20.10 -4.07
CA LYS A 56 -11.71 -19.00 -4.29
C LYS A 56 -12.54 -19.25 -5.55
N ASP A 57 -13.87 -19.17 -5.42
CA ASP A 57 -14.83 -19.54 -6.48
C ASP A 57 -14.73 -18.66 -7.75
N ASP A 58 -14.38 -17.38 -7.59
CA ASP A 58 -14.15 -16.43 -8.69
C ASP A 58 -12.65 -16.25 -9.02
N GLY A 59 -11.82 -17.19 -8.56
CA GLY A 59 -10.37 -17.18 -8.76
C GLY A 59 -9.91 -17.65 -10.14
N GLU A 60 -8.60 -17.82 -10.25
CA GLU A 60 -7.94 -18.35 -11.44
C GLU A 60 -7.42 -19.75 -11.17
N ARG A 61 -7.34 -20.60 -12.20
CA ARG A 61 -6.76 -21.95 -12.05
C ARG A 61 -5.33 -21.85 -11.52
N LEU A 62 -5.00 -22.64 -10.49
CA LEU A 62 -3.68 -22.62 -9.85
C LEU A 62 -2.53 -22.74 -10.86
N ILE A 63 -2.60 -23.67 -11.81
CA ILE A 63 -1.60 -23.83 -12.87
C ILE A 63 -1.44 -22.57 -13.72
N SER A 64 -2.55 -21.93 -14.09
CA SER A 64 -2.56 -20.71 -14.90
C SER A 64 -1.99 -19.53 -14.12
N LYS A 65 -2.33 -19.41 -12.83
CA LYS A 65 -1.82 -18.36 -11.96
C LYS A 65 -0.32 -18.50 -11.73
N ILE A 66 0.19 -19.71 -11.46
CA ILE A 66 1.62 -19.98 -11.32
C ILE A 66 2.38 -19.73 -12.64
N GLN A 67 1.85 -20.23 -13.77
CA GLN A 67 2.49 -20.03 -15.06
C GLN A 67 2.46 -18.56 -15.51
N GLY A 68 1.37 -17.83 -15.24
CA GLY A 68 1.21 -16.44 -15.64
C GLY A 68 2.11 -15.48 -14.86
N ASN A 69 2.30 -15.71 -13.56
CA ASN A 69 3.11 -14.84 -12.71
C ASN A 69 4.61 -15.15 -12.78
N TRP A 70 5.00 -16.43 -12.81
CA TRP A 70 6.42 -16.82 -12.76
C TRP A 70 6.93 -17.52 -14.01
N ASN A 71 6.04 -17.97 -14.90
CA ASN A 71 6.42 -18.83 -16.03
C ASN A 71 7.27 -20.02 -15.55
N LEU A 72 6.79 -20.73 -14.52
CA LEU A 72 7.58 -21.72 -13.77
C LEU A 72 7.93 -22.96 -14.58
N PHE A 73 6.98 -23.48 -15.36
CA PHE A 73 7.16 -24.71 -16.13
C PHE A 73 7.50 -24.42 -17.59
N SER A 74 8.07 -25.42 -18.28
CA SER A 74 8.35 -25.33 -19.72
C SER A 74 7.09 -25.41 -20.57
N ASP A 75 6.06 -26.09 -20.07
CA ASP A 75 4.75 -26.20 -20.68
C ASP A 75 3.68 -26.44 -19.60
N ILE A 76 2.46 -25.95 -19.83
CA ILE A 76 1.33 -26.07 -18.90
C ILE A 76 0.96 -27.54 -18.65
N GLY A 77 1.00 -28.39 -19.67
CA GLY A 77 0.71 -29.83 -19.54
C GLY A 77 1.76 -30.60 -18.75
N ILE A 78 3.03 -30.18 -18.83
CA ILE A 78 4.09 -30.70 -17.94
C ILE A 78 3.83 -30.20 -16.51
N GLY A 79 3.58 -28.90 -16.33
CA GLY A 79 3.30 -28.30 -15.02
C GLY A 79 2.13 -28.96 -14.30
N ASN A 80 1.00 -29.17 -15.00
CA ASN A 80 -0.17 -29.86 -14.47
C ASN A 80 0.15 -31.25 -13.94
N ARG A 81 0.94 -32.04 -14.66
CA ARG A 81 1.32 -33.40 -14.21
C ARG A 81 2.23 -33.37 -13.00
N ILE A 82 3.20 -32.45 -12.98
CA ILE A 82 4.12 -32.27 -11.84
C ILE A 82 3.31 -31.82 -10.61
N MET A 83 2.51 -30.77 -10.74
CA MET A 83 1.74 -30.21 -9.63
C MET A 83 0.76 -31.22 -9.04
N ASN A 84 0.00 -31.94 -9.87
CA ASN A 84 -0.92 -32.96 -9.35
C ASN A 84 -0.20 -34.13 -8.66
N TYR A 85 0.99 -34.50 -9.13
CA TYR A 85 1.82 -35.47 -8.41
C TYR A 85 2.26 -34.91 -7.05
N VAL A 86 2.75 -33.67 -7.01
CA VAL A 86 3.19 -33.04 -5.76
C VAL A 86 2.03 -32.90 -4.78
N ILE A 87 0.89 -32.32 -5.20
CA ILE A 87 -0.32 -32.14 -4.39
C ILE A 87 -0.77 -33.46 -3.76
N GLY A 88 -0.74 -34.57 -4.51
CA GLY A 88 -1.11 -35.88 -3.97
C GLY A 88 -0.10 -36.51 -2.99
N ASN A 89 1.09 -35.92 -2.82
CA ASN A 89 2.18 -36.46 -1.98
C ASN A 89 2.62 -35.51 -0.86
N ILE A 90 2.04 -34.32 -0.75
CA ILE A 90 2.33 -33.37 0.34
C ILE A 90 1.06 -33.01 1.11
N ASP A 91 1.24 -32.56 2.34
CA ASP A 91 0.14 -32.00 3.13
C ASP A 91 -0.13 -30.56 2.67
N THR A 92 -1.18 -30.39 1.87
CA THR A 92 -1.65 -29.11 1.34
C THR A 92 -3.18 -29.08 1.36
N HIS A 93 -3.74 -27.88 1.43
CA HIS A 93 -5.20 -27.67 1.40
C HIS A 93 -5.79 -27.78 -0.03
N LEU A 94 -4.94 -27.74 -1.05
CA LEU A 94 -5.32 -27.79 -2.46
C LEU A 94 -5.60 -29.22 -2.91
N GLN A 95 -6.58 -29.41 -3.78
CA GLN A 95 -6.99 -30.73 -4.27
C GLN A 95 -6.32 -31.11 -5.60
N ASN A 96 -6.12 -30.14 -6.49
CA ASN A 96 -5.47 -30.35 -7.78
C ASN A 96 -5.04 -29.03 -8.43
N SER A 97 -4.29 -29.11 -9.52
CA SER A 97 -3.74 -27.95 -10.23
C SER A 97 -4.75 -27.10 -11.00
N GLU A 98 -5.98 -27.58 -11.20
CA GLU A 98 -7.07 -26.88 -11.91
C GLU A 98 -8.03 -26.17 -10.95
N GLU A 99 -7.82 -26.32 -9.64
CA GLU A 99 -8.60 -25.63 -8.61
C GLU A 99 -8.49 -24.11 -8.77
N LEU A 100 -9.61 -23.42 -8.58
CA LEU A 100 -9.68 -21.96 -8.68
C LEU A 100 -9.17 -21.36 -7.38
N VAL A 101 -8.16 -20.52 -7.49
CA VAL A 101 -7.44 -19.93 -6.36
C VAL A 101 -7.23 -18.44 -6.55
N ASP A 102 -6.98 -17.78 -5.44
CA ASP A 102 -6.39 -16.45 -5.39
C ASP A 102 -5.21 -16.45 -4.40
N PHE A 103 -4.50 -15.33 -4.30
CA PHE A 103 -3.49 -15.18 -3.26
C PHE A 103 -4.13 -15.24 -1.87
N ASN A 104 -3.40 -15.77 -0.90
CA ASN A 104 -3.85 -15.83 0.49
C ASN A 104 -4.06 -14.42 1.07
N ASN A 105 -4.77 -14.34 2.19
CA ASN A 105 -5.12 -13.05 2.81
C ASN A 105 -3.88 -12.28 3.24
N ASP A 106 -2.81 -12.93 3.71
CA ASP A 106 -1.58 -12.24 4.11
C ASP A 106 -0.96 -11.44 2.96
N ILE A 107 -0.95 -12.01 1.74
CA ILE A 107 -0.47 -11.32 0.55
C ILE A 107 -1.43 -10.21 0.12
N LEU A 108 -2.74 -10.51 0.08
CA LEU A 108 -3.76 -9.54 -0.32
C LEU A 108 -3.79 -8.32 0.62
N ASP A 109 -3.69 -8.57 1.92
CA ASP A 109 -3.69 -7.54 2.96
C ASP A 109 -2.43 -6.68 2.87
N ASN A 110 -1.25 -7.27 2.65
CA ASN A 110 -0.01 -6.49 2.46
C ASN A 110 -0.09 -5.54 1.24
N VAL A 111 -0.65 -6.00 0.12
CA VAL A 111 -0.86 -5.14 -1.05
C VAL A 111 -1.87 -4.03 -0.74
N ASN A 112 -2.93 -4.35 0.00
CA ASN A 112 -3.93 -3.36 0.41
C ASN A 112 -3.36 -2.33 1.40
N TYR A 113 -2.53 -2.73 2.37
CA TYR A 113 -1.88 -1.81 3.30
C TYR A 113 -1.02 -0.78 2.57
N TRP A 114 -0.33 -1.17 1.49
CA TRP A 114 0.41 -0.22 0.68
C TRP A 114 -0.48 0.81 0.00
N HIS A 115 -1.63 0.38 -0.54
CA HIS A 115 -2.61 1.29 -1.14
C HIS A 115 -3.20 2.23 -0.09
N VAL A 116 -3.62 1.70 1.07
CA VAL A 116 -4.16 2.48 2.19
C VAL A 116 -3.13 3.48 2.69
N LEU A 117 -1.88 3.05 2.94
CA LEU A 117 -0.80 3.93 3.35
C LEU A 117 -0.54 5.04 2.33
N LYS A 118 -0.53 4.71 1.04
CA LYS A 118 -0.32 5.69 -0.02
C LYS A 118 -1.43 6.74 -0.05
N GLU A 119 -2.68 6.32 0.06
CA GLU A 119 -3.82 7.25 0.11
C GLU A 119 -3.79 8.10 1.39
N GLN A 120 -3.45 7.51 2.54
CA GLN A 120 -3.26 8.25 3.79
C GLN A 120 -2.12 9.28 3.69
N LEU A 121 -0.97 8.92 3.13
CA LEU A 121 0.15 9.85 2.94
C LEU A 121 -0.19 10.98 1.97
N LYS A 122 -1.03 10.70 0.97
CA LYS A 122 -1.41 11.64 -0.09
C LYS A 122 -2.51 12.62 0.35
N TRP A 123 -3.49 12.15 1.11
CA TRP A 123 -4.71 12.90 1.40
C TRP A 123 -5.00 13.15 2.88
N GLU A 124 -4.38 12.40 3.78
CA GLU A 124 -4.66 12.51 5.22
C GLU A 124 -3.49 13.08 6.02
N ARG A 125 -2.27 12.52 5.90
CA ARG A 125 -1.15 12.79 6.82
C ARG A 125 0.19 12.62 6.10
N ARG A 126 0.92 13.71 5.84
CA ARG A 126 2.26 13.66 5.19
C ARG A 126 3.39 13.28 6.15
N TYR A 127 3.21 13.55 7.44
CA TYR A 127 4.18 13.21 8.49
C TYR A 127 3.55 12.17 9.41
N LEU A 128 4.33 11.14 9.75
CA LEU A 128 4.00 10.12 10.76
C LEU A 128 4.03 10.78 12.14
N THR A 129 3.03 11.56 12.47
CA THR A 129 2.81 12.07 13.82
C THR A 129 1.43 11.64 14.26
N ASP A 130 1.24 10.34 14.40
CA ASP A 130 0.21 9.86 15.30
C ASP A 130 0.73 10.11 16.72
N ILE A 131 0.18 11.13 17.36
CA ILE A 131 0.57 11.52 18.71
C ILE A 131 0.32 10.36 19.68
N ASN A 132 -0.73 9.56 19.49
CA ASN A 132 -1.00 8.42 20.36
C ASN A 132 0.11 7.37 20.25
N TYR A 133 0.53 7.06 19.02
CA TYR A 133 1.65 6.15 18.76
C TYR A 133 2.97 6.67 19.36
N LEU A 134 3.24 7.97 19.26
CA LEU A 134 4.44 8.58 19.83
C LEU A 134 4.41 8.58 21.37
N THR A 135 3.24 8.76 21.98
CA THR A 135 3.04 8.65 23.42
C THR A 135 3.20 7.20 23.90
N GLU A 136 2.71 6.22 23.16
CA GLU A 136 2.94 4.78 23.45
C GLU A 136 4.44 4.42 23.43
N LEU A 137 5.21 5.06 22.55
CA LEU A 137 6.67 4.89 22.48
C LEU A 137 7.45 5.69 23.55
N GLY A 138 6.76 6.47 24.39
CA GLY A 138 7.37 7.31 25.43
C GLY A 138 8.20 8.49 24.87
N TRP A 139 7.88 8.93 23.65
CA TRP A 139 8.56 10.04 22.98
C TRP A 139 7.88 11.39 23.21
N ASP A 140 6.75 11.39 23.90
CA ASP A 140 6.01 12.57 24.35
C ASP A 140 6.88 13.59 25.10
N SER A 141 7.86 13.12 25.90
CA SER A 141 8.83 13.97 26.59
C SER A 141 9.72 14.79 25.65
N PHE A 142 9.92 14.38 24.39
CA PHE A 142 10.65 15.19 23.41
C PHE A 142 9.81 16.34 22.85
N PHE A 143 8.49 16.25 22.98
CA PHE A 143 7.53 17.22 22.49
C PHE A 143 6.95 18.08 23.62
N GLU A 144 7.75 18.46 24.63
CA GLU A 144 7.34 19.44 25.66
C GLU A 144 6.80 20.73 25.01
N SER A 145 5.53 20.71 24.61
CA SER A 145 4.88 21.79 23.91
C SER A 145 4.43 22.78 24.96
N LYS A 146 5.14 23.90 25.05
CA LYS A 146 4.89 24.98 26.01
C LYS A 146 3.61 25.79 25.74
N ILE A 147 2.77 25.36 24.78
CA ILE A 147 1.60 26.11 24.33
C ILE A 147 0.36 25.28 24.67
N ILE A 148 -0.43 25.78 25.61
CA ILE A 148 -1.72 25.21 26.00
C ILE A 148 -2.80 26.09 25.37
N ILE A 149 -3.60 25.50 24.48
CA ILE A 149 -4.74 26.17 23.86
C ILE A 149 -5.99 25.84 24.69
N ASN A 150 -6.64 26.87 25.22
CA ASN A 150 -7.85 26.75 26.02
C ASN A 150 -9.12 26.79 25.16
N LYS A 151 -10.22 26.27 25.73
CA LYS A 151 -11.53 26.24 25.05
C LYS A 151 -12.13 27.62 24.77
N ASP A 152 -11.69 28.61 25.53
CA ASP A 152 -12.18 29.99 25.43
C ASP A 152 -11.24 30.88 24.58
N ASP A 153 -10.19 30.30 24.01
CA ASP A 153 -9.28 31.03 23.12
C ASP A 153 -9.96 31.30 21.77
N TYR A 154 -9.73 32.49 21.26
CA TYR A 154 -10.20 32.94 19.95
C TYR A 154 -9.01 33.13 19.03
N PHE A 155 -9.19 32.68 17.80
CA PHE A 155 -8.20 32.85 16.76
C PHE A 155 -8.81 33.55 15.56
N TYR A 156 -8.00 34.34 14.89
CA TYR A 156 -8.40 35.21 13.80
C TYR A 156 -7.89 34.66 12.47
N ARG A 157 -8.60 35.00 11.40
CA ARG A 157 -8.15 34.82 10.02
C ARG A 157 -8.59 36.02 9.19
N ALA A 158 -7.75 36.42 8.25
CA ALA A 158 -8.11 37.34 7.18
C ALA A 158 -8.16 36.60 5.83
N ARG A 159 -9.01 37.08 4.92
CA ARG A 159 -9.03 36.67 3.51
C ARG A 159 -9.06 37.91 2.63
N LEU A 160 -8.06 38.04 1.77
CA LEU A 160 -7.94 39.12 0.80
C LEU A 160 -9.04 39.03 -0.26
N HIS A 161 -9.62 40.17 -0.59
CA HIS A 161 -10.54 40.30 -1.73
C HIS A 161 -9.73 40.36 -3.02
N HIS A 162 -10.25 39.76 -4.09
CA HIS A 162 -9.58 39.79 -5.40
C HIS A 162 -10.19 40.84 -6.34
N ILE A 163 -11.34 41.39 -5.98
CA ILE A 163 -12.09 42.41 -6.70
C ILE A 163 -12.51 43.46 -5.66
N SER A 164 -12.34 44.74 -5.98
CA SER A 164 -12.72 45.85 -5.10
C SER A 164 -14.23 46.01 -5.01
N ASP A 165 -14.71 46.50 -3.86
CA ASP A 165 -16.12 46.71 -3.53
C ASP A 165 -16.96 45.42 -3.51
N GLU A 166 -16.34 44.25 -3.28
CA GLU A 166 -17.06 42.99 -3.07
C GLU A 166 -17.64 42.91 -1.65
N ASP A 167 -18.80 42.26 -1.53
CA ASP A 167 -19.36 41.92 -0.23
C ASP A 167 -18.39 41.04 0.56
N ALA A 168 -18.37 41.21 1.88
CA ALA A 168 -17.57 40.38 2.76
C ALA A 168 -17.83 38.89 2.53
N TYR A 169 -16.76 38.08 2.55
CA TYR A 169 -16.88 36.63 2.41
C TYR A 169 -17.82 36.07 3.48
N SER A 170 -18.76 35.23 3.05
CA SER A 170 -19.62 34.47 3.94
C SER A 170 -18.81 33.46 4.76
N ASN A 171 -19.35 33.03 5.91
CA ASN A 171 -18.65 32.14 6.85
C ASN A 171 -18.11 30.86 6.19
N ASP A 172 -18.89 30.23 5.29
CA ASP A 172 -18.50 29.04 4.54
C ASP A 172 -17.26 29.28 3.65
N LYS A 173 -17.11 30.50 3.12
CA LYS A 173 -15.95 30.93 2.34
C LYS A 173 -14.77 31.35 3.21
N MET A 174 -14.91 31.45 4.52
CA MET A 174 -13.80 31.83 5.42
C MET A 174 -13.00 30.62 5.93
N TYR A 175 -13.47 29.39 5.68
CA TYR A 175 -12.79 28.14 6.04
C TYR A 175 -11.64 27.77 5.09
N CYS A 176 -11.07 26.57 5.26
CA CYS A 176 -10.06 26.04 4.35
C CYS A 176 -10.67 25.73 2.95
N PRO A 177 -9.92 25.90 1.87
CA PRO A 177 -10.40 25.57 0.53
C PRO A 177 -10.64 24.05 0.38
N PRO A 178 -11.49 23.59 -0.55
CA PRO A 178 -11.62 22.17 -0.87
C PRO A 178 -10.26 21.53 -1.23
N LYS A 179 -10.11 20.22 -0.96
CA LYS A 179 -8.86 19.48 -1.19
C LYS A 179 -8.40 19.54 -2.64
N GLU A 180 -9.33 19.60 -3.59
CA GLU A 180 -9.09 19.62 -5.04
C GLU A 180 -8.32 20.86 -5.49
N ILE A 181 -8.48 21.98 -4.76
CA ILE A 181 -7.85 23.27 -5.08
C ILE A 181 -6.87 23.75 -4.00
N SER A 182 -6.62 22.92 -2.98
CA SER A 182 -5.70 23.25 -1.90
C SER A 182 -4.25 23.20 -2.37
N THR A 183 -3.58 24.35 -2.37
CA THR A 183 -2.15 24.48 -2.69
C THR A 183 -1.29 24.18 -1.45
N ALA A 184 0.01 23.94 -1.68
CA ALA A 184 0.96 23.76 -0.58
C ALA A 184 1.23 25.11 0.10
N GLY A 185 1.05 25.17 1.42
CA GLY A 185 1.43 26.30 2.27
C GLY A 185 2.63 25.97 3.15
N ARG A 186 2.89 26.80 4.18
CA ARG A 186 4.03 26.59 5.10
C ARG A 186 3.93 25.25 5.85
N ALA A 187 2.74 24.89 6.30
CA ALA A 187 2.48 23.68 7.07
C ALA A 187 1.68 22.63 6.29
N ASN A 188 0.73 23.06 5.45
CA ASN A 188 -0.16 22.16 4.74
C ASN A 188 0.43 21.70 3.39
N PRO A 189 0.43 20.38 3.10
CA PRO A 189 0.77 19.86 1.78
C PRO A 189 -0.25 20.25 0.70
N LYS A 190 0.15 20.19 -0.57
CA LYS A 190 -0.77 20.28 -1.70
C LYS A 190 -1.82 19.17 -1.58
N GLY A 191 -3.10 19.52 -1.71
CA GLY A 191 -4.21 18.58 -1.63
C GLY A 191 -4.72 18.27 -0.22
N ILE A 192 -4.10 18.83 0.84
CA ILE A 192 -4.55 18.64 2.22
C ILE A 192 -4.90 20.03 2.81
N PRO A 193 -6.20 20.34 3.01
CA PRO A 193 -6.63 21.66 3.42
C PRO A 193 -6.44 21.90 4.91
N TYR A 194 -5.63 22.90 5.28
CA TYR A 194 -5.50 23.35 6.68
C TYR A 194 -6.11 24.74 6.84
N LEU A 195 -6.69 25.00 8.01
CA LEU A 195 -7.17 26.31 8.41
C LEU A 195 -6.04 27.05 9.14
N TYR A 196 -5.48 28.09 8.50
CA TYR A 196 -4.48 28.95 9.14
C TYR A 196 -5.17 30.03 9.96
N LEU A 197 -4.85 30.08 11.24
CA LEU A 197 -5.39 31.04 12.20
C LEU A 197 -4.24 31.68 13.00
N SER A 198 -4.49 32.84 13.60
CA SER A 198 -3.55 33.53 14.49
C SER A 198 -4.23 33.93 15.79
N GLU A 199 -3.49 34.00 16.90
CA GLU A 199 -4.00 34.52 18.18
C GLU A 199 -4.23 36.03 18.17
N ASN A 200 -3.63 36.74 17.20
CA ASN A 200 -3.67 38.19 17.12
C ASN A 200 -4.31 38.66 15.80
N GLU A 201 -5.31 39.54 15.91
CA GLU A 201 -6.07 40.09 14.79
C GLU A 201 -5.21 40.92 13.83
N ASP A 202 -4.28 41.74 14.33
CA ASP A 202 -3.39 42.53 13.47
C ASP A 202 -2.44 41.63 12.68
N THR A 203 -2.02 40.51 13.28
CA THR A 203 -1.08 39.57 12.66
C THR A 203 -1.65 38.93 11.39
N VAL A 204 -2.96 38.70 11.33
CA VAL A 204 -3.58 38.09 10.14
C VAL A 204 -3.51 38.98 8.91
N LEU A 205 -3.49 40.30 9.08
CA LEU A 205 -3.31 41.26 7.99
C LEU A 205 -1.90 41.16 7.39
N TYR A 206 -0.88 41.00 8.25
CA TYR A 206 0.50 40.82 7.81
C TYR A 206 0.75 39.46 7.13
N GLU A 207 0.21 38.37 7.67
CA GLU A 207 0.36 37.02 7.08
C GLU A 207 -0.36 36.89 5.73
N THR A 208 -1.50 37.57 5.56
CA THR A 208 -2.20 37.66 4.26
C THR A 208 -1.54 38.62 3.27
N ARG A 209 -0.53 39.38 3.72
CA ARG A 209 0.20 40.39 2.93
C ARG A 209 -0.70 41.48 2.34
N ALA A 210 -1.74 41.87 3.08
CA ALA A 210 -2.60 42.98 2.70
C ALA A 210 -1.78 44.29 2.59
N SER A 211 -2.05 45.06 1.54
CA SER A 211 -1.44 46.35 1.24
C SER A 211 -2.42 47.51 1.47
N TYR A 212 -1.92 48.75 1.38
CA TYR A 212 -2.77 49.93 1.48
C TYR A 212 -3.83 49.95 0.37
N LEU A 213 -5.10 50.12 0.76
CA LEU A 213 -6.32 50.04 -0.09
C LEU A 213 -6.80 48.63 -0.44
N ASP A 214 -6.17 47.57 0.07
CA ASP A 214 -6.73 46.23 -0.08
C ASP A 214 -7.94 46.04 0.86
N GLU A 215 -8.97 45.37 0.35
CA GLU A 215 -10.13 44.95 1.12
C GLU A 215 -9.94 43.53 1.64
N VAL A 216 -10.31 43.31 2.91
CA VAL A 216 -10.17 42.03 3.59
C VAL A 216 -11.44 41.71 4.37
N SER A 217 -11.81 40.44 4.40
CA SER A 217 -12.75 39.93 5.39
C SER A 217 -11.97 39.30 6.53
N THR A 218 -12.32 39.64 7.77
CA THR A 218 -11.80 39.00 8.98
C THR A 218 -12.86 38.09 9.60
N GLY A 219 -12.42 36.98 10.17
CA GLY A 219 -13.27 36.04 10.90
C GLY A 219 -12.58 35.60 12.18
N HIS A 220 -13.37 35.36 13.22
CA HIS A 220 -12.88 34.84 14.51
C HIS A 220 -13.44 33.44 14.76
N TYR A 221 -12.63 32.57 15.33
CA TYR A 221 -12.91 31.15 15.50
C TYR A 221 -12.61 30.73 16.94
N PRO A 222 -13.59 30.18 17.67
CA PRO A 222 -13.30 29.52 18.94
C PRO A 222 -12.60 28.18 18.67
N THR A 223 -11.81 27.71 19.63
CA THR A 223 -11.07 26.44 19.54
C THR A 223 -11.94 25.20 19.43
N LYS A 224 -13.22 25.30 19.77
CA LYS A 224 -14.23 24.34 19.35
C LYS A 224 -14.93 24.81 18.08
N CYS A 225 -14.52 24.27 16.94
CA CYS A 225 -15.44 24.14 15.81
C CYS A 225 -16.57 23.21 16.24
N VAL A 226 -17.76 23.75 16.49
CA VAL A 226 -18.98 22.92 16.52
C VAL A 226 -19.19 22.48 15.08
N SER A 227 -18.85 21.22 14.79
CA SER A 227 -19.20 20.51 13.56
C SER A 227 -20.71 20.45 13.36
#